data_AF-A0A7J5E676-F1
#
_entry.id   AF-A0A7J5E676-F1
#
_cell.length_a   1.000
_cell.length_b   1.000
_cell.length_c   1.000
_cell.angle_alpha   90.00
_cell.angle_beta   90.00
_cell.angle_gamma   90.00
#
_symmetry.space_group_name_H-M   'P 1'
#
loop_
_entity.id
_entity.type
_entity.pdbx_description
1 polymer ?
#
loop_
_entity_poly.entity_id
_entity_poly.type
_entity_poly.pdbx_seq_one_letter_code
_entity_poly.pdbx_strand_id
1 'polypeptide(L)'
;GIVCAGLSSLFPHYMLVPLLLSDYNNEEFNLSRPRNRAIVVFYAALGLIVPIFGGRPVIIMIASQALALIITPMIIILMQVIQNKSEVMGNYKMSKAINVTLILISLFTIYMAVVGIIGIIEIF
;
A
#
# COMPACT_ATOMS: atom_id res chain seq x y z
N GLY A 1 19.74 9.73 9.28
CA GLY A 1 18.48 9.36 9.94
C GLY A 1 17.30 9.51 9.01
N ILE A 2 16.66 10.67 8.99
CA ILE A 2 15.41 10.94 8.25
C ILE A 2 15.54 10.69 6.74
N VAL A 3 16.64 11.13 6.12
CA VAL A 3 16.90 10.90 4.68
C VAL A 3 16.99 9.41 4.34
N CYS A 4 17.69 8.62 5.17
CA CYS A 4 17.83 7.18 4.96
C CYS A 4 16.49 6.45 5.13
N ALA A 5 15.67 6.85 6.11
CA ALA A 5 14.33 6.31 6.32
C ALA A 5 13.45 6.59 5.09
N GLY A 6 13.44 7.84 4.61
CA GLY A 6 12.70 8.22 3.40
C GLY A 6 13.13 7.42 2.17
N LEU A 7 14.43 7.31 1.91
CA LEU A 7 14.96 6.52 0.78
C LEU A 7 14.58 5.03 0.87
N SER A 8 14.70 4.44 2.06
CA SER A 8 14.35 3.03 2.29
C SER A 8 12.86 2.76 2.06
N SER A 9 11.98 3.68 2.45
CA SER A 9 10.53 3.56 2.20
C SER A 9 10.15 3.80 0.73
N LEU A 10 10.77 4.80 0.09
CA LEU A 10 10.43 5.18 -1.29
C LEU A 10 10.80 4.11 -2.31
N PHE A 11 11.89 3.37 -2.08
CA PHE A 11 12.36 2.37 -3.03
C PHE A 11 11.34 1.24 -3.27
N PRO A 12 10.81 0.54 -2.25
CA PRO A 12 9.71 -0.42 -2.42
C PRO A 12 8.45 0.21 -3.01
N HIS A 13 8.09 1.43 -2.60
CA HIS A 13 6.88 2.09 -3.10
C HIS A 13 6.95 2.35 -4.61
N TYR A 14 8.10 2.79 -5.13
CA TYR A 14 8.29 3.00 -6.56
C TYR A 14 8.37 1.70 -7.36
N MET A 15 8.88 0.63 -6.75
CA MET A 15 8.98 -0.67 -7.42
C MET A 15 7.67 -1.44 -7.47
N LEU A 16 6.76 -1.20 -6.53
CA LEU A 16 5.53 -1.98 -6.37
C LEU A 16 4.69 -2.01 -7.66
N VAL A 17 4.43 -0.86 -8.28
CA VAL A 17 3.59 -0.80 -9.48
C VAL A 17 4.25 -1.48 -10.69
N PRO A 18 5.52 -1.20 -11.04
CA PRO A 18 6.23 -1.95 -12.08
C PRO A 18 6.26 -3.46 -11.82
N LEU A 19 6.38 -3.88 -10.56
CA LEU A 19 6.39 -5.30 -10.19
C LEU A 19 5.01 -5.92 -10.40
N LEU A 20 3.94 -5.31 -9.87
CA LEU A 20 2.57 -5.78 -10.07
C LEU A 20 2.18 -5.84 -11.55
N LEU A 21 2.63 -4.86 -12.35
CA LEU A 21 2.39 -4.85 -13.79
C LEU A 21 3.17 -5.95 -14.52
N SER A 22 4.39 -6.25 -14.08
CA SER A 22 5.19 -7.34 -14.66
C SER A 22 4.58 -8.69 -14.30
N ASP A 23 4.17 -8.89 -13.04
CA ASP A 23 3.45 -10.09 -12.58
C ASP A 23 2.13 -10.29 -13.34
N TYR A 24 1.33 -9.23 -13.49
CA TYR A 24 0.06 -9.31 -14.22
C TYR A 24 0.24 -9.70 -15.70
N ASN A 25 1.31 -9.22 -16.33
CA ASN A 25 1.61 -9.50 -17.73
C ASN A 25 2.47 -10.77 -17.93
N ASN A 26 2.80 -11.51 -16.87
CA ASN A 26 3.73 -12.64 -16.89
C ASN A 26 5.09 -12.29 -17.53
N GLU A 27 5.54 -11.04 -17.34
CA GLU A 27 6.82 -10.56 -17.84
C GLU A 27 7.90 -10.66 -16.74
N GLU A 28 9.15 -10.93 -17.12
CA GLU A 28 10.27 -10.79 -16.17
C GLU A 28 10.36 -9.35 -15.65
N PHE A 29 10.51 -9.20 -14.33
CA PHE A 29 10.67 -7.91 -13.68
C PHE A 29 11.97 -7.25 -14.13
N ASN A 30 11.84 -6.16 -14.87
CA ASN A 30 13.00 -5.43 -15.39
C ASN A 30 12.78 -3.91 -15.27
N LEU A 31 13.53 -3.29 -14.36
CA LEU A 31 13.50 -1.84 -14.12
C LEU A 31 14.15 -1.03 -15.24
N SER A 32 14.96 -1.63 -16.11
CA SER A 32 15.60 -0.95 -17.24
C SER A 32 14.64 -0.69 -18.39
N ARG A 33 13.45 -1.33 -18.41
CA ARG A 33 12.43 -1.11 -19.44
C ARG A 33 11.91 0.34 -19.39
N PRO A 34 11.70 0.99 -20.55
CA PRO A 34 11.29 2.40 -20.60
C PRO A 34 9.93 2.65 -19.93
N ARG A 35 8.98 1.72 -20.06
CA ARG A 35 7.67 1.75 -19.35
C ARG A 35 7.85 1.84 -17.83
N ASN A 36 8.68 0.95 -17.27
CA ASN A 36 8.88 0.86 -15.83
C ASN A 36 9.65 2.07 -15.29
N ARG A 37 10.65 2.57 -16.03
CA ARG A 37 11.35 3.84 -15.69
C ARG A 37 10.41 5.04 -15.70
N ALA A 38 9.54 5.13 -16.71
CA ALA A 38 8.57 6.22 -16.81
C ALA A 38 7.60 6.24 -15.61
N ILE A 39 7.12 5.07 -15.18
CA ILE A 39 6.28 4.93 -13.98
C ILE A 39 7.01 5.44 -12.73
N VAL A 40 8.26 5.01 -12.52
CA VAL A 40 9.06 5.44 -11.36
C VAL A 40 9.31 6.94 -11.37
N VAL A 41 9.70 7.52 -12.51
CA VAL A 41 9.93 8.97 -12.65
C VAL A 41 8.65 9.75 -12.42
N PHE A 42 7.51 9.26 -12.91
CA PHE A 42 6.22 9.87 -12.67
C PHE A 42 5.87 9.91 -11.18
N TYR A 43 5.99 8.78 -10.46
CA TYR A 43 5.76 8.73 -9.02
C TYR A 43 6.73 9.65 -8.24
N ALA A 44 8.01 9.69 -8.64
CA ALA A 44 8.98 10.59 -8.04
C ALA A 44 8.62 12.08 -8.24
N ALA A 45 8.09 12.43 -9.41
CA ALA A 45 7.64 13.78 -9.71
C ALA A 45 6.43 14.21 -8.85
N LEU A 46 5.53 13.28 -8.48
CA LEU A 46 4.42 13.58 -7.57
C LEU A 46 4.90 14.07 -6.19
N GLY A 47 6.07 13.60 -5.73
CA GLY A 47 6.68 14.08 -4.49
C GLY A 47 7.06 15.57 -4.51
N LEU A 48 7.21 16.17 -5.69
CA LEU A 48 7.54 17.58 -5.86
C LEU A 48 6.30 18.50 -5.83
N ILE A 49 5.09 17.95 -5.82
CA ILE A 49 3.85 18.75 -5.80
C ILE A 49 3.81 19.65 -4.56
N VAL A 50 4.12 19.11 -3.37
CA VAL A 50 4.01 19.86 -2.12
C VAL A 50 5.02 21.02 -2.04
N PRO A 51 6.32 20.82 -2.34
CA PRO A 51 7.30 21.91 -2.40
C PRO A 51 6.98 22.99 -3.46
N ILE A 52 6.44 22.60 -4.62
CA ILE A 52 6.20 23.53 -5.74
C ILE A 52 4.92 24.37 -5.52
N PHE A 53 3.82 23.74 -5.08
CA PHE A 53 2.52 24.39 -4.96
C PHE A 53 2.23 24.99 -3.57
N GLY A 54 3.13 24.83 -2.60
CA GLY A 54 3.07 25.56 -1.33
C GLY A 54 2.03 25.06 -0.31
N GLY A 55 1.87 23.74 -0.16
CA GLY A 55 0.97 23.14 0.84
C GLY A 55 1.58 22.98 2.24
N ARG A 56 0.74 22.90 3.28
CA ARG A 56 1.19 22.55 4.65
C ARG A 56 1.53 21.06 4.72
N PRO A 57 2.81 20.65 4.82
CA PRO A 57 3.21 19.24 4.70
C PRO A 57 2.53 18.34 5.75
N VAL A 58 2.26 18.89 6.94
CA VAL A 58 1.60 18.18 8.04
C VAL A 58 0.19 17.72 7.66
N ILE A 59 -0.61 18.57 6.99
CA ILE A 59 -1.98 18.21 6.62
C ILE A 59 -1.98 17.11 5.56
N ILE A 60 -1.11 17.24 4.56
CA ILE A 60 -0.95 16.25 3.49
C ILE A 60 -0.49 14.91 4.07
N MET A 61 0.42 14.94 5.05
CA MET A 61 0.85 13.74 5.75
C MET A 61 -0.31 13.08 6.50
N ILE A 62 -1.11 13.83 7.26
CA ILE A 62 -2.25 13.28 8.00
C ILE A 62 -3.28 12.69 7.03
N ALA A 63 -3.59 13.38 5.94
CA ALA A 63 -4.48 12.87 4.89
C ALA A 63 -3.96 11.56 4.27
N SER A 64 -2.66 11.48 3.95
CA SER A 64 -2.04 10.27 3.43
C SER A 64 -2.13 9.10 4.40
N GLN A 65 -1.95 9.35 5.71
CA GLN A 65 -2.05 8.30 6.72
C GLN A 65 -3.50 7.83 6.90
N ALA A 66 -4.46 8.75 6.88
CA ALA A 66 -5.88 8.41 6.95
C ALA A 66 -6.33 7.55 5.76
N LEU A 67 -5.89 7.90 4.54
CA LEU A 67 -6.12 7.07 3.35
C LEU A 67 -5.49 5.68 3.49
N ALA A 68 -4.28 5.59 4.04
CA ALA A 68 -3.63 4.31 4.28
C ALA A 68 -4.45 3.42 5.25
N LEU A 69 -5.00 3.99 6.32
CA LEU A 69 -5.88 3.28 7.26
C LEU A 69 -7.15 2.77 6.58
N ILE A 70 -7.72 3.54 5.66
CA ILE A 70 -8.95 3.17 4.93
C ILE A 70 -8.69 2.02 3.94
N ILE A 71 -7.55 2.03 3.25
CA ILE A 71 -7.22 1.01 2.24
C ILE A 71 -6.78 -0.32 2.88
N THR A 72 -6.08 -0.25 4.02
CA THR A 72 -5.53 -1.43 4.70
C THR A 72 -6.52 -2.60 4.92
N PRO A 73 -7.74 -2.40 5.47
CA PRO A 73 -8.67 -3.52 5.68
C PRO A 73 -9.05 -4.20 4.36
N MET A 74 -9.19 -3.45 3.26
CA MET A 74 -9.48 -4.03 1.95
C MET A 74 -8.36 -4.99 1.52
N ILE A 75 -7.10 -4.58 1.67
CA ILE A 75 -5.94 -5.41 1.31
C ILE A 75 -5.90 -6.68 2.17
N ILE A 76 -6.09 -6.56 3.49
CA ILE A 76 -6.05 -7.71 4.39
C ILE A 76 -7.16 -8.71 4.08
N ILE A 77 -8.38 -8.24 3.79
CA ILE A 77 -9.51 -9.10 3.41
C ILE A 77 -9.20 -9.82 2.09
N LEU A 78 -8.68 -9.12 1.08
CA LEU A 78 -8.30 -9.74 -0.18
C LEU A 78 -7.19 -10.79 0.00
N MET A 79 -6.18 -10.49 0.81
CA MET A 79 -5.13 -11.44 1.17
C MET A 79 -5.70 -12.66 1.89
N GLN A 80 -6.59 -12.47 2.85
CA GLN A 80 -7.24 -13.55 3.59
C GLN A 80 -8.08 -14.46 2.67
N VAL A 81 -8.76 -13.89 1.68
CA VAL A 81 -9.51 -14.68 0.67
C VAL A 81 -8.55 -15.54 -0.15
N ILE A 82 -7.44 -14.98 -0.65
CA ILE A 82 -6.46 -15.72 -1.46
C ILE A 82 -5.78 -16.81 -0.63
N GLN A 83 -5.39 -16.53 0.61
CA GLN A 83 -4.69 -17.47 1.49
C GLN A 83 -5.56 -18.66 1.93
N ASN A 84 -6.88 -18.52 1.87
CA ASN A 84 -7.81 -19.62 2.16
C ASN A 84 -8.22 -20.41 0.90
N LYS A 85 -7.91 -19.92 -0.31
CA LYS A 85 -8.20 -20.62 -1.57
C LYS A 85 -7.21 -21.78 -1.78
N SER A 86 -7.75 -22.99 -1.84
CA SER A 86 -6.99 -24.22 -2.11
C SER A 86 -6.32 -24.24 -3.48
N GLU A 87 -6.96 -23.62 -4.47
CA GLU A 87 -6.48 -23.54 -5.85
C GLU A 87 -5.17 -22.75 -5.94
N VAL A 88 -4.98 -21.75 -5.08
CA VAL A 88 -3.80 -20.88 -5.09
C VAL A 88 -2.73 -21.38 -4.11
N MET A 89 -3.13 -21.79 -2.89
CA MET A 89 -2.19 -22.13 -1.82
C MET A 89 -1.78 -23.61 -1.79
N GLY A 90 -2.46 -24.48 -2.55
CA GLY A 90 -2.20 -25.91 -2.58
C GLY A 90 -2.21 -26.53 -1.17
N ASN A 91 -1.09 -27.10 -0.76
CA ASN A 91 -0.89 -27.74 0.55
C ASN A 91 -0.48 -26.76 1.67
N TYR A 92 -0.15 -25.52 1.34
CA TYR A 92 0.27 -24.50 2.31
C TYR A 92 -0.91 -23.65 2.80
N LYS A 93 -2.10 -24.27 2.90
CA LYS A 93 -3.29 -23.59 3.42
C LYS A 93 -3.04 -23.08 4.82
N MET A 94 -3.65 -21.93 5.08
CA MET A 94 -3.57 -21.31 6.38
C MET A 94 -4.22 -22.18 7.46
N SER A 95 -3.55 -22.31 8.61
CA SER A 95 -4.10 -23.05 9.74
C SER A 95 -5.29 -22.31 10.35
N LYS A 96 -6.19 -23.04 11.03
CA LYS A 96 -7.36 -22.44 11.69
C LYS A 96 -6.96 -21.35 12.70
N ALA A 97 -5.83 -21.51 13.38
CA ALA A 97 -5.31 -20.51 14.32
C ALA A 97 -4.96 -19.18 13.62
N ILE A 98 -4.24 -19.23 12.50
CA ILE A 98 -3.85 -18.02 11.76
C ILE A 98 -5.09 -17.34 11.16
N ASN A 99 -6.08 -18.11 10.70
CA ASN A 99 -7.32 -17.53 10.17
C ASN A 99 -8.09 -16.77 11.27
N VAL A 100 -8.15 -17.28 12.51
CA VAL A 100 -8.75 -16.56 13.65
C VAL A 100 -7.98 -15.27 13.95
N THR A 101 -6.64 -15.31 13.94
CA THR A 101 -5.82 -14.11 14.14
C THR A 101 -6.06 -13.08 13.04
N LEU A 102 -6.15 -13.49 11.77
CA LEU A 102 -6.45 -12.56 10.67
C LEU A 102 -7.86 -11.98 10.78
N ILE A 103 -8.85 -12.72 11.25
CA ILE A 103 -10.19 -12.17 11.50
C ILE A 103 -10.11 -11.07 12.57
N LEU A 104 -9.37 -11.29 13.66
CA LEU A 104 -9.17 -10.28 14.71
C LEU A 104 -8.46 -9.03 14.16
N ILE A 105 -7.40 -9.23 13.35
CA ILE A 105 -6.68 -8.13 12.70
C ILE A 105 -7.60 -7.37 11.74
N SER A 106 -8.38 -8.07 10.91
CA SER A 106 -9.34 -7.47 9.98
C SER A 106 -10.35 -6.61 10.71
N LEU A 107 -10.95 -7.09 11.81
CA LEU A 107 -11.86 -6.30 12.64
C LEU A 107 -11.20 -5.04 13.19
N PHE A 108 -9.97 -5.16 13.70
CA PHE A 108 -9.20 -4.01 14.17
C PHE A 108 -8.92 -3.01 13.06
N THR A 109 -8.54 -3.47 11.86
CA THR A 109 -8.26 -2.57 10.72
C THR A 109 -9.52 -1.89 10.19
N ILE A 110 -10.69 -2.53 10.26
CA ILE A 110 -11.98 -1.90 9.95
C ILE A 110 -12.27 -0.78 10.96
N TYR A 111 -12.06 -1.03 12.25
CA TYR A 111 -12.19 0.01 13.27
C TYR A 111 -11.25 1.20 13.00
N MET A 112 -9.98 0.92 12.68
CA MET A 112 -9.01 1.96 12.35
C MET A 112 -9.38 2.73 11.07
N ALA A 113 -9.99 2.09 10.08
CA ALA A 113 -10.49 2.76 8.88
C ALA A 113 -11.62 3.74 9.21
N VAL A 114 -12.53 3.40 10.13
CA VAL A 114 -13.57 4.31 10.62
C VAL A 114 -12.94 5.55 11.29
N VAL A 115 -11.94 5.35 12.14
CA VAL A 115 -11.16 6.45 12.74
C VAL A 115 -10.49 7.32 11.67
N GLY A 116 -9.93 6.70 10.63
CA GLY A 116 -9.34 7.41 9.49
C GLY A 116 -10.37 8.27 8.73
N ILE A 117 -11.58 7.75 8.49
CA ILE A 117 -12.66 8.49 7.84
C ILE A 117 -13.08 9.69 8.67
N ILE A 118 -13.29 9.49 9.99
CA ILE A 118 -13.63 10.59 10.90
C ILE A 118 -12.54 11.65 10.89
N GLY A 119 -11.27 11.24 10.95
CA GLY A 119 -10.14 12.16 10.90
C GLY A 119 -10.09 12.98 9.60
N ILE A 120 -10.45 12.39 8.44
CA ILE A 120 -10.56 13.15 7.19
C ILE A 120 -11.71 14.16 7.27
N ILE A 121 -12.87 13.75 7.79
CA ILE A 121 -14.05 14.63 7.90
C ILE A 121 -13.78 15.80 8.85
N GLU A 122 -13.03 15.61 9.93
CA GLU A 122 -12.68 16.70 10.87
C GLU A 122 -11.63 17.68 10.32
N ILE A 123 -10.81 17.25 9.36
CA ILE A 123 -9.78 18.08 8.73
C ILE A 123 -10.37 19.02 7.66
N PHE A 124 -11.52 18.66 7.07
CA PHE A 124 -12.22 19.42 6.03
C PHE A 124 -13.43 20.18 6.58
#